data_AF-A0A843FBU5-F1
#
_entry.id   AF-A0A843FBU5-F1
#
_cell.length_a   1.000
_cell.length_b   1.000
_cell.length_c   1.000
_cell.angle_alpha   90.00
_cell.angle_beta   90.00
_cell.angle_gamma   90.00
#
_symmetry.space_group_name_H-M   'P 1'
#
loop_
_entity.id
_entity.type
_entity.pdbx_description
1 polymer ?
#
loop_
_entity_poly.entity_id
_entity_poly.type
_entity_poly.pdbx_seq_one_letter_code
_entity_poly.pdbx_strand_id
1 'polypeptide(L)'
;DVTIVNCSHHVGFKEANKAQMDDETRAKLEEEGVVTFMGSHALSGVGKSISKKFGGATPVEIIAATYRTFCQGMKVCAEISIMLADAGLIPVGEEIIAIGGTGSGVDTAVVMTAANMTNVFDIKFHEIIAMPR
;
A
#
# COMPACT_ATOMS: atom_id res chain seq x y z
N ASP A 1 -2.78 5.28 22.80
CA ASP A 1 -1.64 5.67 21.95
C ASP A 1 -1.90 5.26 20.51
N VAL A 2 -1.44 6.06 19.55
CA VAL A 2 -1.60 5.81 18.11
C VAL A 2 -0.22 5.47 17.54
N THR A 3 -0.11 4.35 16.85
CA THR A 3 1.10 3.97 16.12
C THR A 3 0.91 4.31 14.65
N ILE A 4 1.86 5.04 14.07
CA ILE A 4 1.85 5.42 12.65
C ILE A 4 2.97 4.65 11.95
N VAL A 5 2.61 3.99 10.84
CA VAL A 5 3.56 3.30 9.96
C VAL A 5 3.41 3.87 8.56
N ASN A 6 4.51 4.40 8.02
CA ASN A 6 4.58 4.96 6.69
C ASN A 6 5.06 3.90 5.69
N CYS A 7 4.33 3.74 4.57
CA CYS A 7 4.75 2.87 3.48
C CYS A 7 5.06 3.72 2.25
N SER A 8 6.31 3.66 1.76
CA SER A 8 6.77 4.40 0.59
C SER A 8 6.98 3.46 -0.61
N HIS A 9 7.20 4.06 -1.78
CA HIS A 9 7.47 3.30 -3.00
C HIS A 9 8.75 2.48 -2.88
N HIS A 10 8.78 1.32 -3.53
CA HIS A 10 10.00 0.51 -3.62
C HIS A 10 11.13 1.28 -4.29
N VAL A 11 12.38 0.99 -3.90
CA VAL A 11 13.57 1.44 -4.60
C VAL A 11 13.50 0.98 -6.07
N GLY A 12 13.78 1.88 -7.01
CA GLY A 12 13.67 1.56 -8.43
C GLY A 12 12.33 1.90 -9.08
N PHE A 13 11.35 2.47 -8.35
CA PHE A 13 10.03 2.78 -8.92
C PHE A 13 10.07 3.80 -10.06
N LYS A 14 10.87 4.88 -9.92
CA LYS A 14 11.11 5.88 -10.97
C LYS A 14 12.47 5.73 -11.65
N GLU A 15 13.54 5.53 -10.88
CA GLU A 15 14.91 5.42 -11.38
C GLU A 15 15.62 4.26 -10.67
N ALA A 16 16.41 3.49 -11.42
CA ALA A 16 17.12 2.32 -10.91
C ALA A 16 17.99 2.68 -9.68
N ASN A 17 17.92 1.84 -8.64
CA ASN A 17 18.67 2.00 -7.39
C ASN A 17 18.41 3.31 -6.61
N LYS A 18 17.30 4.02 -6.90
CA LYS A 18 16.92 5.22 -6.13
C LYS A 18 15.57 5.05 -5.43
N ALA A 19 15.54 5.41 -4.15
CA ALA A 19 14.31 5.66 -3.42
C ALA A 19 13.73 7.01 -3.86
N GLN A 20 12.41 7.16 -3.77
CA GLN A 20 11.75 8.45 -4.02
C GLN A 20 11.71 9.36 -2.79
N MET A 21 11.70 8.77 -1.60
CA MET A 21 11.85 9.48 -0.34
C MET A 21 13.34 9.74 -0.13
N ASP A 22 13.71 10.98 0.19
CA ASP A 22 15.08 11.33 0.58
C ASP A 22 15.36 10.95 2.04
N ASP A 23 16.65 10.84 2.35
CA ASP A 23 17.12 10.43 3.68
C ASP A 23 16.76 11.46 4.77
N GLU A 24 16.65 12.74 4.42
CA GLU A 24 16.25 13.80 5.35
C GLU A 24 14.80 13.63 5.81
N THR A 25 13.88 13.38 4.86
CA THR A 25 12.47 13.11 5.15
C THR A 25 12.32 11.83 5.96
N ARG A 26 13.08 10.79 5.63
CA ARG A 26 13.07 9.54 6.40
C ARG A 26 13.54 9.75 7.84
N ALA A 27 14.64 10.47 8.04
CA ALA A 27 15.16 10.76 9.37
C ALA A 27 14.14 11.54 10.22
N LYS A 28 13.47 12.55 9.64
CA LYS A 28 12.40 13.30 10.32
C LYS A 28 11.25 12.40 10.78
N LEU A 29 10.80 11.47 9.93
CA LEU A 29 9.76 10.50 10.31
C LEU A 29 10.22 9.59 11.45
N GLU A 30 11.45 9.10 11.40
CA GLU A 30 12.01 8.24 12.45
C GLU A 30 12.19 9.00 13.78
N GLU A 31 12.58 10.28 13.76
CA GLU A 31 12.64 11.16 14.94
C GLU A 31 11.25 11.39 15.57
N GLU A 32 10.19 11.42 14.75
CA GLU A 32 8.79 11.50 15.21
C GLU A 32 8.22 10.13 15.64
N GLY A 33 9.02 9.06 15.61
CA GLY A 33 8.61 7.71 15.99
C GLY A 33 7.78 6.98 14.92
N VAL A 34 7.80 7.46 13.68
CA VAL A 34 7.10 6.86 12.54
C VAL A 34 8.01 5.86 11.83
N VAL A 35 7.65 4.59 11.86
CA VAL A 35 8.38 3.55 11.13
C VAL A 35 8.11 3.69 9.63
N THR A 36 9.17 3.76 8.82
CA THR A 36 9.05 3.81 7.35
C THR A 36 9.45 2.48 6.70
N PHE A 37 8.55 1.93 5.89
CA PHE A 37 8.74 0.71 5.12
C PHE A 37 8.84 1.00 3.61
N MET A 38 9.71 0.28 2.91
CA MET A 38 9.83 0.27 1.47
C MET A 38 9.96 -1.17 0.99
N GLY A 39 9.06 -1.59 0.10
CA GLY A 39 9.04 -2.95 -0.42
C GLY A 39 8.26 -3.04 -1.73
N SER A 40 8.35 -4.18 -2.40
CA SER A 40 7.61 -4.41 -3.65
C SER A 40 6.11 -4.22 -3.42
N HIS A 41 5.45 -3.50 -4.33
CA HIS A 41 4.02 -3.23 -4.26
C HIS A 41 3.21 -4.54 -4.37
N ALA A 42 2.53 -4.93 -3.29
CA ALA A 42 1.86 -6.24 -3.17
C ALA A 42 0.80 -6.51 -4.25
N LEU A 43 0.09 -5.48 -4.71
CA LEU A 43 -0.94 -5.59 -5.75
C LEU A 43 -0.39 -5.31 -7.17
N SER A 44 0.88 -5.67 -7.39
CA SER A 44 1.49 -5.69 -8.71
C SER A 44 2.70 -6.61 -8.80
N GLY A 45 3.74 -6.35 -7.99
CA GLY A 45 4.99 -7.11 -7.94
C GLY A 45 5.64 -7.31 -9.31
N VAL A 46 6.29 -8.47 -9.47
CA VAL A 46 6.90 -8.89 -10.75
C VAL A 46 5.86 -9.00 -11.86
N GLY A 47 4.59 -9.26 -11.54
CA GLY A 47 3.50 -9.29 -12.53
C GLY A 47 3.43 -8.01 -13.38
N LYS A 48 3.81 -6.86 -12.79
CA LYS A 48 3.84 -5.60 -13.53
C LYS A 48 4.87 -5.55 -14.65
N SER A 49 6.01 -6.21 -14.49
CA SER A 49 7.03 -6.26 -15.55
C SER A 49 6.59 -7.15 -16.70
N ILE A 50 5.88 -8.25 -16.38
CA ILE A 50 5.29 -9.17 -17.36
C ILE A 50 4.26 -8.42 -18.21
N SER A 51 3.29 -7.74 -17.57
CA SER A 51 2.24 -7.00 -18.30
C SER A 51 2.82 -5.85 -19.14
N LYS A 52 3.83 -5.13 -18.65
CA LYS A 52 4.53 -4.09 -19.44
C LYS A 52 5.27 -4.65 -20.64
N LYS A 53 5.89 -5.83 -20.52
CA LYS A 53 6.74 -6.40 -21.57
C LYS A 53 5.94 -7.14 -22.64
N PHE A 54 4.92 -7.89 -22.22
CA PHE A 54 4.18 -8.82 -23.09
C PHE A 54 2.72 -8.42 -23.31
N GLY A 55 2.22 -7.38 -22.65
CA GLY A 55 0.80 -7.00 -22.65
C GLY A 55 -0.04 -7.88 -21.72
N GLY A 56 -1.35 -7.60 -21.67
CA GLY A 56 -2.30 -8.30 -20.81
C GLY A 56 -2.31 -7.83 -19.35
N ALA A 57 -2.77 -8.70 -18.45
CA ALA A 57 -2.83 -8.44 -17.01
C ALA A 57 -2.59 -9.74 -16.23
N THR A 58 -1.97 -9.63 -15.06
CA THR A 58 -1.82 -10.76 -14.13
C THR A 58 -2.99 -10.84 -13.15
N PRO A 59 -3.27 -12.00 -12.51
CA PRO A 59 -4.33 -12.12 -11.51
C PRO A 59 -4.24 -11.07 -10.38
N VAL A 60 -3.03 -10.75 -9.94
CA VAL A 60 -2.79 -9.72 -8.91
C VAL A 60 -3.14 -8.31 -9.42
N GLU A 61 -2.81 -7.99 -10.68
CA GLU A 61 -3.20 -6.73 -11.29
C GLU A 61 -4.72 -6.61 -11.51
N ILE A 62 -5.43 -7.74 -11.69
CA ILE A 62 -6.90 -7.76 -11.75
C ILE A 62 -7.49 -7.35 -10.41
N ILE A 63 -7.01 -7.90 -9.28
CA ILE A 63 -7.44 -7.48 -7.93
C ILE A 63 -7.20 -5.97 -7.74
N ALA A 64 -6.02 -5.50 -8.14
CA ALA A 64 -5.69 -4.08 -8.09
C ALA A 64 -6.64 -3.22 -8.94
N ALA A 65 -7.04 -3.70 -10.11
CA ALA A 65 -8.00 -3.01 -10.97
C ALA A 65 -9.41 -3.03 -10.36
N THR A 66 -9.81 -4.11 -9.69
CA THR A 66 -11.08 -4.20 -8.97
C THR A 66 -11.15 -3.17 -7.84
N TYR A 67 -10.12 -3.02 -6.99
CA TYR A 67 -10.16 -1.98 -5.95
C TYR A 67 -10.19 -0.56 -6.52
N ARG A 68 -9.60 -0.34 -7.70
CA ARG A 68 -9.66 0.95 -8.40
C ARG A 68 -11.06 1.33 -8.89
N THR A 69 -12.03 0.40 -8.91
CA THR A 69 -13.42 0.75 -9.22
C THR A 69 -14.08 1.58 -8.11
N PHE A 70 -13.53 1.55 -6.89
CA PHE A 70 -13.88 2.52 -5.85
C PHE A 70 -13.14 3.84 -6.10
N CYS A 71 -11.80 3.80 -6.02
CA CYS A 71 -10.90 4.91 -6.34
C CYS A 71 -9.45 4.41 -6.36
N GLN A 72 -8.48 5.23 -6.81
CA GLN A 72 -7.06 4.82 -6.75
C GLN A 72 -6.59 4.60 -5.31
N GLY A 73 -7.01 5.47 -4.38
CA GLY A 73 -6.63 5.37 -2.97
C GLY A 73 -7.14 4.10 -2.28
N MET A 74 -8.29 3.53 -2.69
CA MET A 74 -8.80 2.26 -2.13
C MET A 74 -7.84 1.10 -2.41
N LYS A 75 -7.33 1.02 -3.66
CA LYS A 75 -6.30 0.05 -4.03
C LYS A 75 -5.03 0.28 -3.21
N VAL A 76 -4.63 1.54 -2.99
CA VAL A 76 -3.42 1.86 -2.21
C VAL A 76 -3.59 1.41 -0.76
N CYS A 77 -4.74 1.68 -0.13
CA CYS A 77 -5.05 1.21 1.23
C CYS A 77 -4.86 -0.31 1.33
N ALA A 78 -5.48 -1.07 0.42
CA ALA A 78 -5.34 -2.51 0.38
C ALA A 78 -3.87 -2.96 0.21
N GLU A 79 -3.16 -2.34 -0.73
CA GLU A 79 -1.79 -2.72 -1.09
C GLU A 79 -0.79 -2.49 0.05
N ILE A 80 -0.82 -1.30 0.67
CA ILE A 80 0.12 -0.99 1.76
C ILE A 80 -0.20 -1.81 3.01
N SER A 81 -1.48 -2.11 3.27
CA SER A 81 -1.86 -2.97 4.39
C SER A 81 -1.33 -4.39 4.22
N ILE A 82 -1.36 -4.98 3.02
CA ILE A 82 -0.75 -6.29 2.77
C ILE A 82 0.77 -6.21 3.02
N MET A 83 1.43 -5.20 2.46
CA MET A 83 2.88 -5.03 2.56
C MET A 83 3.35 -4.89 4.01
N LEU A 84 2.65 -4.06 4.80
CA LEU A 84 3.00 -3.82 6.20
C LEU A 84 2.67 -5.03 7.09
N ALA A 85 1.59 -5.76 6.80
CA ALA A 85 1.27 -7.00 7.48
C ALA A 85 2.33 -8.08 7.22
N ASP A 86 2.78 -8.23 5.96
CA ASP A 86 3.85 -9.17 5.59
C ASP A 86 5.20 -8.81 6.21
N ALA A 87 5.45 -7.53 6.48
CA ALA A 87 6.62 -7.05 7.18
C ALA A 87 6.52 -7.18 8.72
N GLY A 88 5.38 -7.60 9.26
CA GLY A 88 5.13 -7.68 10.71
C GLY A 88 5.04 -6.32 11.40
N LEU A 89 4.74 -5.25 10.65
CA LEU A 89 4.68 -3.88 11.15
C LEU A 89 3.28 -3.45 11.62
N ILE A 90 2.25 -4.19 11.20
CA ILE A 90 0.87 -4.01 11.65
C ILE A 90 0.25 -5.37 12.01
N PRO A 91 -0.72 -5.42 12.94
CA PRO A 91 -1.40 -6.65 13.28
C PRO A 91 -2.30 -7.15 12.16
N VAL A 92 -2.45 -8.48 12.08
CA VAL A 92 -3.49 -9.15 11.28
C VAL A 92 -4.58 -9.63 12.23
N GLY A 93 -5.84 -9.50 11.81
CA GLY A 93 -7.01 -9.85 12.63
C GLY A 93 -7.54 -8.74 13.54
N GLU A 94 -6.85 -7.59 13.61
CA GLU A 94 -7.30 -6.39 14.30
C GLU A 94 -7.69 -5.29 13.30
N GLU A 95 -8.50 -4.33 13.73
CA GLU A 95 -8.86 -3.18 12.91
C GLU A 95 -7.73 -2.14 12.87
N ILE A 96 -7.49 -1.61 11.69
CA ILE A 96 -6.55 -0.51 11.44
C ILE A 96 -7.22 0.56 10.59
N ILE A 97 -6.67 1.77 10.62
CA ILE A 97 -7.00 2.81 9.64
C ILE A 97 -5.91 2.81 8.56
N ALA A 98 -6.30 2.52 7.32
CA ALA A 98 -5.43 2.62 6.16
C ALA A 98 -5.73 3.91 5.39
N ILE A 99 -4.67 4.62 4.99
CA ILE A 99 -4.77 5.91 4.30
C ILE A 99 -3.96 5.84 3.00
N GLY A 100 -4.59 6.22 1.89
CA GLY A 100 -4.01 6.22 0.56
C GLY A 100 -4.46 7.41 -0.27
N GLY A 101 -3.96 7.52 -1.50
CA GLY A 101 -4.27 8.66 -2.35
C GLY A 101 -4.11 8.41 -3.85
N THR A 102 -4.47 9.42 -4.63
CA THR A 102 -4.37 9.42 -6.09
C THR A 102 -3.24 10.33 -6.57
N GLY A 103 -2.22 9.76 -7.20
CA GLY A 103 -1.11 10.52 -7.80
C GLY A 103 -0.17 11.13 -6.77
N SER A 104 -0.63 12.13 -6.03
CA SER A 104 0.08 12.79 -4.92
C SER A 104 -0.89 13.17 -3.80
N GLY A 105 -0.42 13.11 -2.55
CA GLY A 105 -1.24 13.37 -1.38
C GLY A 105 -2.09 12.16 -0.96
N VAL A 106 -3.06 12.40 -0.09
CA VAL A 106 -3.97 11.40 0.45
C VAL A 106 -5.41 11.88 0.25
N ASP A 107 -6.27 11.01 -0.28
CA ASP A 107 -7.68 11.32 -0.59
C ASP A 107 -8.65 10.21 -0.16
N THR A 108 -8.12 9.09 0.34
CA THR A 108 -8.91 7.91 0.72
C THR A 108 -8.45 7.41 2.08
N ALA A 109 -9.39 7.16 2.97
CA ALA A 109 -9.14 6.56 4.28
C ALA A 109 -10.23 5.54 4.61
N VAL A 110 -9.84 4.38 5.14
CA VAL A 110 -10.74 3.26 5.44
C VAL A 110 -10.38 2.60 6.76
N VAL A 111 -11.39 2.10 7.48
CA VAL A 111 -11.21 1.16 8.59
C VAL A 111 -11.25 -0.25 8.00
N MET A 112 -10.22 -1.05 8.26
CA MET A 112 -10.10 -2.39 7.68
C MET A 112 -9.35 -3.36 8.59
N THR A 113 -9.53 -4.65 8.37
CA THR A 113 -8.63 -5.70 8.87
C THR A 113 -7.73 -6.16 7.74
N ALA A 114 -6.42 -6.01 7.93
CA ALA A 114 -5.40 -6.47 7.00
C ALA A 114 -5.27 -8.00 7.03
N ALA A 115 -4.72 -8.56 5.96
CA ALA A 115 -4.30 -9.96 5.88
C ALA A 115 -2.95 -10.06 5.15
N ASN A 116 -2.18 -11.10 5.46
CA ASN A 116 -0.95 -11.41 4.74
C ASN A 116 -1.22 -11.84 3.30
N MET A 117 -0.22 -11.72 2.43
CA MET A 117 -0.36 -12.07 1.00
C MET A 117 -0.82 -13.51 0.75
N THR A 118 -0.48 -14.46 1.63
CA THR A 118 -0.91 -15.87 1.53
C THR A 118 -2.42 -16.05 1.70
N ASN A 119 -3.07 -15.11 2.39
CA ASN A 119 -4.49 -15.11 2.71
C ASN A 119 -5.16 -13.80 2.24
N VAL A 120 -4.75 -13.25 1.09
CA VAL A 120 -5.16 -11.91 0.62
C VAL A 120 -6.69 -11.71 0.55
N PHE A 121 -7.46 -12.76 0.36
CA PHE A 121 -8.92 -12.70 0.29
C PHE A 121 -9.60 -12.61 1.67
N ASP A 122 -8.83 -12.70 2.76
CA ASP A 122 -9.32 -12.49 4.13
C ASP A 122 -9.31 -10.99 4.53
N ILE A 123 -8.84 -10.09 3.66
CA ILE A 123 -8.95 -8.64 3.86
C ILE A 123 -10.42 -8.25 3.98
N LYS A 124 -10.72 -7.42 4.98
CA LYS A 124 -12.06 -6.88 5.21
C LYS A 124 -12.03 -5.37 5.32
N PHE A 125 -12.79 -4.69 4.46
CA PHE A 125 -13.10 -3.27 4.62
C PHE A 125 -14.36 -3.14 5.46
N HIS A 126 -14.26 -2.44 6.59
CA HIS A 126 -15.37 -2.27 7.53
C HIS A 126 -16.08 -0.95 7.29
N GLU A 127 -15.32 0.13 7.12
CA GLU A 127 -15.86 1.48 6.92
C GLU A 127 -15.01 2.28 5.92
N ILE A 128 -15.67 3.12 5.13
CA ILE A 128 -15.01 4.12 4.29
C ILE A 128 -15.17 5.47 4.98
N ILE A 129 -14.06 6.04 5.46
CA ILE A 129 -14.04 7.33 6.15
C ILE A 129 -14.16 8.46 5.11
N ALA A 130 -13.37 8.37 4.05
CA ALA A 130 -13.41 9.30 2.92
C ALA A 130 -12.91 8.61 1.65
N MET A 131 -13.44 9.02 0.50
CA MET A 131 -12.93 8.69 -0.83
C MET A 131 -13.36 9.76 -1.85
N PRO A 132 -12.64 9.93 -2.98
CA PRO A 132 -13.10 10.76 -4.09
C PRO A 132 -14.45 10.29 -4.64
N ARG A 133 -15.26 11.24 -5.12
CA ARG A 133 -16.61 11.00 -5.69
C ARG A 133 -16.56 10.40 -7.08
#